data_AF-A5D104-F1
#
_entry.id   AF-A5D104-F1
#
_cell.length_a   1.000
_cell.length_b   1.000
_cell.length_c   1.000
_cell.angle_alpha   90.00
_cell.angle_beta   90.00
_cell.angle_gamma   90.00
#
_symmetry.space_group_name_H-M   'P 1'
#
loop_
_entity.id
_entity.type
_entity.pdbx_description
1 polymer ?
#
loop_
_entity_poly.entity_id
_entity_poly.type
_entity_poly.pdbx_seq_one_letter_code
_entity_poly.pdbx_strand_id
1 'polypeptide(L)' 'MIQEEGFAYGYLKLTYCLRKNFNLIINKKKVFRLCKELQVLRPQRRIKTRHPRRLARNRVITGPNQ' A
#
# COMPACT_ATOMS: atom_id res chain seq x y z
N MET A 1 -7.48 25.56 -3.38
CA MET A 1 -8.49 24.49 -3.48
C MET A 1 -7.95 23.06 -3.71
N ILE A 2 -6.64 22.78 -3.64
CA ILE A 2 -6.12 21.39 -3.78
C ILE A 2 -5.82 20.73 -2.42
N GLN A 3 -5.52 21.53 -1.38
CA GLN A 3 -5.15 21.01 -0.06
C GLN A 3 -6.32 20.31 0.66
N GLU A 4 -7.55 20.76 0.43
CA GLU A 4 -8.78 20.20 1.05
C GLU A 4 -9.23 18.90 0.37
N GLU A 5 -9.32 18.85 -0.97
CA GLU A 5 -9.78 17.64 -1.68
C GLU A 5 -8.67 16.58 -1.88
N GLY A 6 -7.41 17.01 -1.94
CA GLY A 6 -6.26 16.14 -2.21
C GLY A 6 -5.94 15.15 -1.10
N PHE A 7 -6.38 15.41 0.13
CA PHE A 7 -6.07 14.58 1.31
C PHE A 7 -6.65 13.15 1.22
N ALA A 8 -7.80 13.01 0.55
CA ALA A 8 -8.41 11.72 0.25
C ALA A 8 -7.67 10.95 -0.87
N TYR A 9 -6.89 11.66 -1.69
CA TYR A 9 -6.29 11.14 -2.91
C TYR A 9 -4.85 10.66 -2.69
N GLY A 10 -4.59 9.40 -2.99
CA GLY A 10 -3.22 8.90 -3.13
C GLY A 10 -2.51 9.56 -4.32
N TYR A 11 -1.18 9.45 -4.37
CA TYR A 11 -0.35 10.06 -5.42
C TYR A 11 -0.77 9.71 -6.86
N LEU A 12 -1.43 8.56 -7.08
CA LEU A 12 -1.99 8.17 -8.38
C LEU A 12 -3.12 9.10 -8.83
N LYS A 13 -4.09 9.38 -7.96
CA LYS A 13 -5.18 10.32 -8.25
C LYS A 13 -4.65 11.75 -8.37
N LEU A 14 -3.64 12.09 -7.56
CA LEU A 14 -2.93 13.37 -7.67
C LEU A 14 -2.27 13.50 -9.06
N THR A 15 -1.62 12.44 -9.55
CA THR A 15 -1.00 12.43 -10.89
C THR A 15 -2.03 12.67 -12.00
N TYR A 16 -3.22 12.05 -11.88
CA TYR A 16 -4.31 12.28 -12.84
C TYR A 16 -4.82 13.73 -12.79
N CYS A 17 -5.04 14.27 -11.58
CA CYS A 17 -5.48 15.65 -11.39
C CYS A 17 -4.45 16.66 -11.96
N LEU A 18 -3.16 16.45 -11.72
CA LEU A 18 -2.07 17.29 -12.26
C LEU A 18 -2.05 17.29 -13.79
N ARG A 19 -2.32 16.15 -14.43
CA ARG A 19 -2.40 16.06 -15.89
C ARG A 19 -3.67 16.69 -16.45
N LYS A 20 -4.82 16.49 -15.79
CA LYS A 20 -6.12 16.94 -16.29
C LYS A 20 -6.33 18.44 -16.11
N ASN A 21 -5.95 18.98 -14.95
CA ASN A 21 -6.29 20.36 -14.58
C ASN A 21 -5.16 21.34 -14.90
N PHE A 22 -3.91 20.86 -14.97
CA PHE A 22 -2.73 21.70 -15.15
C PHE A 22 -1.88 21.28 -16.37
N ASN A 23 -2.35 20.31 -17.17
CA ASN A 23 -1.65 19.78 -18.35
C ASN A 23 -0.17 19.41 -18.10
N LEU A 24 0.17 19.03 -16.86
CA LEU A 24 1.55 18.71 -16.48
C LEU A 24 2.01 17.39 -17.10
N ILE A 25 3.12 17.43 -17.84
CA ILE A 25 3.80 16.22 -18.33
C ILE A 25 4.63 15.60 -17.18
N ILE A 26 3.92 14.97 -16.25
CA ILE A 26 4.51 14.35 -15.05
C ILE A 26 4.17 12.86 -14.96
N ASN A 27 5.13 12.07 -14.49
CA ASN A 27 4.97 10.64 -14.24
C ASN A 27 4.59 10.39 -12.77
N LYS A 28 3.83 9.33 -12.49
CA LYS A 28 3.45 8.88 -11.14
C LYS A 28 4.66 8.73 -10.20
N LYS A 29 5.84 8.33 -10.72
CA LYS A 29 7.07 8.22 -9.93
C LYS A 29 7.57 9.58 -9.43
N LYS A 30 7.49 10.64 -10.25
CA LYS A 30 7.88 12.00 -9.85
C LYS A 30 6.94 12.54 -8.78
N VAL A 31 5.63 12.36 -8.98
CA VAL A 31 4.61 12.74 -7.99
C VAL A 31 4.82 12.02 -6.67
N PHE A 32 5.10 10.71 -6.70
CA PHE A 32 5.42 9.95 -5.49
C PHE A 32 6.63 10.53 -4.73
N ARG A 33 7.71 10.88 -5.43
CA ARG A 33 8.90 11.49 -4.80
C ARG A 33 8.58 12.83 -4.14
N LEU A 34 7.85 13.70 -4.82
CA LEU A 34 7.37 14.97 -4.25
C LEU A 34 6.49 14.74 -3.02
N CYS A 35 5.53 13.82 -3.10
CA CYS A 35 4.69 13.48 -1.95
C CYS A 35 5.49 12.90 -0.77
N LYS A 36 6.59 12.19 -1.04
CA LYS A 36 7.49 11.64 -0.01
C LYS A 36 8.26 12.74 0.69
N GLU A 37 8.83 13.68 -0.07
CA GLU A 37 9.56 14.84 0.46
C GLU A 37 8.65 15.75 1.29
N LEU A 38 7.42 15.97 0.83
CA LEU A 38 6.39 16.73 1.54
C LEU A 38 5.74 15.98 2.72
N GLN A 39 6.13 14.71 2.97
CA GLN A 39 5.57 13.85 4.02
C GLN A 39 4.03 13.70 3.99
N VAL A 40 3.42 13.79 2.80
CA VAL A 40 1.96 13.65 2.61
C VAL A 40 1.56 12.22 2.20
N LEU A 41 2.51 11.28 2.12
CA LEU A 41 2.20 9.88 1.83
C LEU A 41 1.51 9.21 3.02
N ARG A 42 0.49 8.41 2.72
CA ARG A 42 -0.13 7.53 3.71
C ARG A 42 0.88 6.48 4.19
N PRO A 43 0.79 6.05 5.47
CA PRO A 43 1.64 4.98 5.97
C PRO A 43 1.48 3.73 5.12
N GLN A 44 2.57 2.99 4.97
CA GLN A 44 2.55 1.71 4.27
C GLN A 44 1.53 0.79 4.94
N ARG A 45 0.68 0.15 4.13
CA ARG A 45 -0.30 -0.83 4.60
C ARG A 45 0.40 -1.89 5.43
N ARG A 46 0.00 -2.05 6.70
CA ARG A 46 0.49 -3.13 7.55
C ARG A 46 -0.05 -4.47 7.02
N ILE A 47 0.85 -5.37 6.63
CA ILE A 47 0.49 -6.73 6.24
C ILE A 47 0.21 -7.51 7.52
N LYS A 48 -1.02 -8.00 7.68
CA LYS A 48 -1.37 -8.88 8.80
C LYS A 48 -0.76 -10.26 8.53
N THR A 49 0.02 -10.77 9.48
CA THR A 49 0.57 -12.13 9.40
C THR A 49 -0.58 -13.14 9.41
N ARG A 50 -0.64 -13.97 8.37
CA ARG A 50 -1.61 -15.07 8.32
C ARG A 50 -1.11 -16.19 9.22
N HIS A 51 -1.87 -16.50 10.24
CA HIS A 51 -1.61 -17.61 11.15
C HIS A 51 -2.13 -18.88 10.48
N PRO A 52 -1.40 -20.01 10.57
CA PRO A 52 -1.82 -21.26 9.96
C PRO A 52 -3.16 -21.72 10.55
N ARG A 53 -4.09 -22.16 9.69
CA ARG A 53 -5.42 -22.64 10.13
C ARG A 53 -5.36 -23.94 10.92
N ARG A 54 -4.32 -24.75 10.72
CA ARG A 54 -4.05 -25.99 11.45
C ARG A 54 -2.64 -25.91 12.01
N LEU A 55 -2.52 -26.04 13.32
CA LEU A 55 -1.22 -26.20 13.99
C LEU A 55 -0.79 -27.65 13.86
N ALA A 56 0.49 -27.89 13.62
CA ALA A 56 1.06 -29.22 13.73
C ALA A 56 0.86 -29.71 15.17
N ARG A 57 0.26 -30.89 15.34
CA ARG A 57 0.17 -31.56 16.63
C ARG A 57 1.25 -32.62 16.67
N ASN A 58 2.07 -32.59 17.71
CA ASN A 58 2.96 -33.70 18.02
C ASN A 58 2.07 -34.90 18.37
N ARG A 59 2.17 -35.99 17.60
CA ARG A 59 1.56 -37.27 17.98
C ARG A 59 2.65 -38.28 18.25
N VAL A 60 2.36 -39.19 19.17
CA VAL A 60 3.17 -40.38 19.38
C VAL A 60 2.84 -41.35 18.25
N ILE A 61 3.85 -41.73 17.47
CA ILE A 61 3.72 -42.76 16.43
C ILE A 61 3.92 -44.11 17.11
N THR A 62 2.87 -44.92 17.22
CA THR A 62 2.93 -46.24 17.87
C THR A 62 3.25 -47.38 16.88
N GLY A 63 3.28 -47.12 15.58
CA GLY A 63 3.62 -48.12 14.55
C GLY A 63 3.77 -47.53 13.14
N PRO A 64 4.28 -48.31 12.18
CA PRO A 64 4.47 -47.86 10.80
C PRO A 64 3.13 -47.59 10.11
N ASN A 65 3.06 -46.50 9.32
CA ASN A 65 1.85 -46.02 8.61
C ASN A 65 0.66 -45.60 9.49
N GLN A 66 0.90 -45.26 10.76
CA GLN A 66 -0.05 -44.45 11.53
C GLN A 66 0.17 -42.99 11.26
#